data_AF-A0A959PTU9-F1
#
_entry.id   AF-A0A959PTU9-F1
#
_cell.length_a   1.000
_cell.length_b   1.000
_cell.length_c   1.000
_cell.angle_alpha   90.00
_cell.angle_beta   90.00
_cell.angle_gamma   90.00
#
_symmetry.space_group_name_H-M   'P 1'
#
loop_
_entity.id
_entity.type
_entity.pdbx_description
1 polymer ?
#
loop_
_entity_poly.entity_id
_entity_poly.type
_entity_poly.pdbx_seq_one_letter_code
_entity_poly.pdbx_strand_id
1 'polypeptide(L)'
;MKQFYIPICLLLSMQFLHAQDCFTEFQFYRTITLQPQTGQGTIPAHTISIPFDTKALVDQEKLQMTGADLRVVDENCNPLPFFIQDCGNRHNNVLYVALPDLAQSGMVLQLYYGSRSNVSSAIDGSAVFLFFDDFEDGVVDRDVWENVGAYSRWDESDGKMHFVGDAGTGGIFQYITPKVAFKGPFTFDFAAPSNNNQVYGICDTADIDRVGFRYQSGSQSNDTMDIYVKLRDTVDGGFFTGDLYPKIEVERGYGNIMALSATIDPQKSLIMDRFENHTNGQINTSNLVVLDMEFDVIRPYFSSFGTSVELEYVGVRATPAGFPNVTFGPEVSLTTSAEDLIAQNAFECFPNPVINHLQFKYDKLSNVDITITNNLGKQVHSQSDLQPLDVSQWPAGWYIVKLKDGEKAISKKILVNK
;
A
#
# COMPACT_ATOMS: atom_id res chain seq x y z
N MET A 1 45.21 46.56 38.35
CA MET A 1 43.93 45.82 38.27
C MET A 1 43.62 45.58 36.81
N LYS A 2 43.75 44.34 36.31
CA LYS A 2 43.35 43.95 34.95
C LYS A 2 42.13 43.03 35.09
N GLN A 3 40.98 43.49 34.60
CA GLN A 3 39.75 42.71 34.51
C GLN A 3 39.88 41.68 33.36
N PHE A 4 39.68 40.41 33.68
CA PHE A 4 39.49 39.34 32.71
C PHE A 4 37.98 39.16 32.50
N TYR A 5 37.52 39.30 31.26
CA TYR A 5 36.18 38.89 30.85
C TYR A 5 36.26 37.46 30.31
N ILE A 6 35.49 36.55 30.90
CA ILE A 6 35.27 35.20 30.40
C ILE A 6 33.98 35.25 29.55
N PRO A 7 34.00 34.90 28.26
CA PRO A 7 32.77 34.82 27.49
C PRO A 7 32.03 33.54 27.86
N ILE A 8 30.82 33.69 28.39
CA ILE A 8 29.87 32.60 28.57
C ILE A 8 29.33 32.24 27.18
N CYS A 9 29.78 31.09 26.66
CA CYS A 9 29.26 30.51 25.43
C CYS A 9 27.91 29.86 25.74
N LEU A 10 26.82 30.52 25.35
CA LEU A 10 25.47 29.97 25.46
C LEU A 10 25.32 28.85 24.42
N LEU A 11 25.44 27.59 24.85
CA LEU A 11 25.09 26.43 24.05
C LEU A 11 23.56 26.39 23.91
N LEU A 12 23.06 26.91 22.79
CA LEU A 12 21.68 26.74 22.37
C LEU A 12 21.54 25.29 21.86
N SER A 13 21.11 24.37 22.71
CA SER A 13 20.76 23.02 22.28
C SER A 13 19.50 23.10 21.42
N MET A 14 19.66 22.98 20.09
CA MET A 14 18.56 22.58 19.22
C MET A 14 18.15 21.17 19.63
N GLN A 15 17.07 21.06 20.41
CA GLN A 15 16.37 19.80 20.60
C GLN A 15 15.67 19.51 19.28
N PHE A 16 16.30 18.74 18.39
CA PHE A 16 15.53 17.96 17.44
C PHE A 16 14.71 16.99 18.30
N LEU A 17 13.38 17.13 18.30
CA LEU A 17 12.51 16.02 18.67
C LEU A 17 12.84 14.91 17.67
N HIS A 18 13.78 14.03 18.03
CA HIS A 18 13.86 12.73 17.39
C HIS A 18 12.54 12.05 17.75
N ALA A 19 11.75 11.72 16.73
CA ALA A 19 10.62 10.84 16.90
C ALA A 19 11.11 9.59 17.63
N GLN A 20 10.34 9.13 18.62
CA GLN A 20 10.74 7.99 19.46
C GLN A 20 10.98 6.77 18.56
N ASP A 21 12.08 6.03 18.79
CA ASP A 21 12.34 4.78 18.07
C ASP A 21 11.44 3.68 18.64
N CYS A 22 10.25 3.55 18.05
CA CYS A 22 9.22 2.60 18.48
C CYS A 22 9.56 1.15 18.19
N PHE A 23 10.33 0.90 17.12
CA PHE A 23 10.71 -0.44 16.68
C PHE A 23 12.19 -0.53 16.34
N THR A 24 13.00 -0.97 17.31
CA THR A 24 14.46 -1.10 17.15
C THR A 24 14.88 -2.24 16.21
N GLU A 25 13.99 -3.21 15.97
CA GLU A 25 14.20 -4.35 15.06
C GLU A 25 14.03 -3.96 13.58
N PHE A 26 13.43 -2.80 13.30
CA PHE A 26 13.21 -2.32 11.95
C PHE A 26 14.40 -1.48 11.48
N GLN A 27 14.65 -1.49 10.18
CA GLN A 27 15.84 -0.84 9.60
C GLN A 27 15.55 0.57 9.11
N PHE A 28 14.31 0.88 8.77
CA PHE A 28 13.92 2.14 8.17
C PHE A 28 12.62 2.65 8.75
N TYR A 29 12.46 3.97 8.80
CA TYR A 29 11.14 4.59 8.95
C TYR A 29 11.01 5.86 8.12
N ARG A 30 9.76 6.25 7.87
CA ARG A 30 9.37 7.57 7.34
C ARG A 30 8.30 8.17 8.23
N THR A 31 8.29 9.48 8.39
CA THR A 31 7.16 10.17 9.02
C THR A 31 6.10 10.49 7.97
N ILE A 32 4.83 10.46 8.37
CA ILE A 32 3.72 10.97 7.58
C ILE A 32 3.01 12.02 8.42
N THR A 33 3.01 13.27 7.95
CA THR A 33 2.30 14.36 8.61
C THR A 33 0.92 14.50 7.98
N LEU A 34 -0.10 14.42 8.83
CA LEU A 34 -1.50 14.65 8.49
C LEU A 34 -1.91 16.01 9.02
N GLN A 35 -2.31 16.91 8.13
CA GLN A 35 -2.75 18.24 8.50
C GLN A 35 -4.16 18.51 7.96
N PRO A 36 -5.18 18.65 8.83
CA PRO A 36 -6.50 19.10 8.41
C PRO A 36 -6.45 20.43 7.66
N GLN A 37 -7.38 20.65 6.74
CA GLN A 37 -7.47 21.92 6.01
C GLN A 37 -7.90 23.04 6.96
N THR A 38 -7.47 24.27 6.67
CA THR A 38 -7.83 25.45 7.47
C THR A 38 -9.34 25.58 7.61
N GLY A 39 -9.82 25.71 8.85
CA GLY A 39 -11.24 25.89 9.15
C GLY A 39 -12.04 24.59 9.34
N GLN A 40 -11.43 23.41 9.17
CA GLN A 40 -12.05 22.15 9.58
C GLN A 40 -11.98 22.00 11.10
N GLY A 41 -13.07 21.56 11.73
CA GLY A 41 -13.04 21.14 13.14
C GLY A 41 -12.25 19.85 13.34
N THR A 42 -12.35 19.27 14.54
CA THR A 42 -11.87 17.89 14.76
C THR A 42 -12.55 16.94 13.78
N ILE A 43 -11.77 16.17 13.03
CA ILE A 43 -12.28 15.14 12.13
C ILE A 43 -12.41 13.86 12.96
N PRO A 44 -13.61 13.26 13.10
CA PRO A 44 -13.78 12.02 13.86
C PRO A 44 -12.92 10.87 13.32
N ALA A 45 -12.69 9.83 14.12
CA ALA A 45 -12.00 8.62 13.70
C ALA A 45 -12.51 8.10 12.35
N HIS A 46 -11.57 7.86 11.42
CA HIS A 46 -11.85 7.51 10.03
C HIS A 46 -10.64 6.84 9.38
N THR A 47 -10.87 6.27 8.20
CA THR A 47 -9.81 5.65 7.39
C THR A 47 -9.37 6.59 6.29
N ILE A 48 -8.06 6.78 6.16
CA ILE A 48 -7.44 7.55 5.08
C ILE A 48 -6.72 6.63 4.10
N SER A 49 -6.66 7.05 2.84
CA SER A 49 -5.89 6.42 1.76
C SER A 49 -4.63 7.25 1.48
N ILE A 50 -3.47 6.62 1.53
CA ILE A 50 -2.17 7.26 1.33
C ILE A 50 -1.44 6.58 0.16
N PRO A 51 -1.11 7.31 -0.92
CA PRO A 51 -0.24 6.77 -1.97
C PRO A 51 1.13 6.38 -1.39
N PHE A 52 1.53 5.13 -1.57
CA PHE A 52 2.79 4.61 -1.04
C PHE A 52 3.37 3.56 -1.99
N ASP A 53 4.38 3.93 -2.78
CA ASP A 53 5.04 3.01 -3.72
C ASP A 53 5.95 2.02 -2.97
N THR A 54 5.37 0.87 -2.60
CA THR A 54 6.09 -0.21 -1.92
C THR A 54 6.95 -1.02 -2.88
N LYS A 55 6.60 -1.06 -4.16
CA LYS A 55 7.34 -1.83 -5.16
C LYS A 55 8.79 -1.37 -5.27
N ALA A 56 9.01 -0.07 -5.25
CA ALA A 56 10.36 0.50 -5.23
C ALA A 56 11.16 0.06 -3.98
N LEU A 57 10.49 -0.14 -2.83
CA LEU A 57 11.13 -0.61 -1.60
C LEU A 57 11.42 -2.11 -1.65
N VAL A 58 10.53 -2.90 -2.23
CA VAL A 58 10.73 -4.34 -2.46
C VAL A 58 11.87 -4.58 -3.44
N ASP A 59 11.93 -3.83 -4.54
CA ASP A 59 13.01 -3.90 -5.54
C ASP A 59 14.38 -3.50 -4.95
N GLN A 60 14.39 -2.70 -3.88
CA GLN A 60 15.57 -2.33 -3.12
C GLN A 60 15.88 -3.28 -1.95
N GLU A 61 15.12 -4.36 -1.79
CA GLU A 61 15.21 -5.31 -0.67
C GLU A 61 15.03 -4.66 0.72
N LYS A 62 14.34 -3.51 0.79
CA LYS A 62 14.05 -2.79 2.03
C LYS A 62 12.73 -3.20 2.69
N LEU A 63 11.84 -3.81 1.93
CA LEU A 63 10.52 -4.29 2.34
C LEU A 63 10.31 -5.69 1.78
N GLN A 64 9.69 -6.58 2.54
CA GLN A 64 9.32 -7.90 2.03
C GLN A 64 8.14 -7.80 1.06
N MET A 65 8.12 -8.70 0.06
CA MET A 65 7.05 -8.76 -0.93
C MET A 65 5.65 -8.95 -0.30
N THR A 66 5.59 -9.66 0.83
CA THR A 66 4.38 -9.90 1.61
C THR A 66 3.93 -8.69 2.43
N GLY A 67 4.76 -7.64 2.55
CA GLY A 67 4.52 -6.51 3.46
C GLY A 67 4.54 -6.87 4.94
N ALA A 68 4.93 -8.09 5.31
CA ALA A 68 4.86 -8.57 6.69
C ALA A 68 5.70 -7.72 7.66
N ASP A 69 6.74 -7.08 7.12
CA ASP A 69 7.64 -6.18 7.82
C ASP A 69 7.30 -4.70 7.60
N LEU A 70 6.02 -4.35 7.43
CA LEU A 70 5.50 -2.97 7.47
C LEU A 70 4.80 -2.68 8.79
N ARG A 71 4.99 -1.51 9.40
CA ARG A 71 4.23 -1.05 10.59
C ARG A 71 3.84 0.40 10.47
N VAL A 72 2.65 0.74 10.97
CA VAL A 72 2.19 2.12 11.14
C VAL A 72 1.95 2.37 12.62
N VAL A 73 2.55 3.43 13.17
CA VAL A 73 2.32 3.89 14.54
C VAL A 73 2.07 5.38 14.58
N ASP A 74 1.44 5.86 15.66
CA ASP A 74 1.43 7.27 16.01
C ASP A 74 2.76 7.71 16.66
N GLU A 75 2.88 9.00 16.96
CA GLU A 75 4.05 9.60 17.63
C GLU A 75 4.36 9.03 19.03
N ASN A 76 3.40 8.33 19.65
CA ASN A 76 3.53 7.70 20.96
C ASN A 76 3.79 6.19 20.86
N CYS A 77 4.12 5.68 19.66
CA CYS A 77 4.36 4.27 19.38
C CYS A 77 3.12 3.37 19.51
N ASN A 78 1.91 3.92 19.47
CA ASN A 78 0.70 3.11 19.43
C ASN A 78 0.49 2.57 18.01
N PRO A 79 0.37 1.25 17.82
CA PRO A 79 0.10 0.67 16.50
C PRO A 79 -1.28 1.09 15.99
N LEU A 80 -1.33 1.47 14.72
CA LEU A 80 -2.57 1.79 14.01
C LEU A 80 -2.88 0.67 13.02
N PRO A 81 -4.14 0.20 12.95
CA PRO A 81 -4.55 -0.75 11.91
C PRO A 81 -4.32 -0.16 10.52
N PHE A 82 -3.81 -0.99 9.61
CA PHE A 82 -3.55 -0.58 8.24
C PHE A 82 -3.76 -1.74 7.27
N PHE A 83 -4.04 -1.37 6.02
CA PHE A 83 -4.23 -2.30 4.93
C PHE A 83 -3.48 -1.85 3.67
N ILE A 84 -2.93 -2.81 2.95
CA ILE A 84 -2.30 -2.64 1.64
C ILE A 84 -2.45 -3.96 0.89
N GLN A 85 -3.07 -3.94 -0.30
CA GLN A 85 -3.42 -5.16 -1.04
C GLN A 85 -2.20 -5.99 -1.46
N ASP A 86 -1.16 -5.32 -1.92
CA ASP A 86 0.04 -5.95 -2.45
C ASP A 86 1.20 -4.97 -2.25
N CYS A 87 2.38 -5.49 -1.91
CA CYS A 87 3.56 -4.66 -1.72
C CYS A 87 4.57 -4.74 -2.89
N GLY A 88 4.56 -5.84 -3.65
CA GLY A 88 5.71 -6.20 -4.49
C GLY A 88 5.41 -6.56 -5.95
N ASN A 89 4.14 -6.70 -6.33
CA ASN A 89 3.75 -6.95 -7.72
C ASN A 89 3.35 -5.67 -8.45
N ARG A 90 3.04 -4.59 -7.72
CA ARG A 90 2.52 -3.34 -8.30
C ARG A 90 3.16 -2.09 -7.78
N HIS A 91 3.41 -1.14 -8.69
CA HIS A 91 3.68 0.25 -8.34
C HIS A 91 2.37 0.97 -7.99
N ASN A 92 2.47 2.11 -7.30
CA ASN A 92 1.34 2.97 -6.92
C ASN A 92 0.33 2.28 -5.98
N ASN A 93 0.86 1.62 -4.96
CA ASN A 93 0.07 1.00 -3.90
C ASN A 93 -0.60 2.08 -3.04
N VAL A 94 -1.68 1.69 -2.39
CA VAL A 94 -2.41 2.54 -1.45
C VAL A 94 -2.30 1.93 -0.08
N LEU A 95 -1.74 2.69 0.85
CA LEU A 95 -1.74 2.38 2.27
C LEU A 95 -3.01 2.99 2.88
N TYR A 96 -3.92 2.14 3.31
CA TYR A 96 -5.08 2.54 4.10
C TYR A 96 -4.72 2.49 5.58
N VAL A 97 -5.04 3.55 6.34
CA VAL A 97 -4.75 3.62 7.78
C VAL A 97 -6.00 4.06 8.52
N ALA A 98 -6.39 3.28 9.53
CA ALA A 98 -7.45 3.66 10.46
C ALA A 98 -6.88 4.63 11.50
N LEU A 99 -7.45 5.83 11.57
CA LEU A 99 -7.02 6.88 12.47
C LEU A 99 -8.00 7.08 13.62
N PRO A 100 -7.51 7.47 14.82
CA PRO A 100 -8.36 8.07 15.84
C PRO A 100 -8.81 9.48 15.40
N ASP A 101 -9.55 10.18 16.27
CA ASP A 101 -9.96 11.57 16.03
C ASP A 101 -8.75 12.46 15.69
N LEU A 102 -8.82 13.15 14.56
CA LEU A 102 -7.78 14.05 14.06
C LEU A 102 -8.10 15.49 14.47
N ALA A 103 -7.35 16.00 15.45
CA ALA A 103 -7.45 17.37 15.90
C ALA A 103 -6.90 18.37 14.86
N GLN A 104 -7.27 19.65 14.97
CA GLN A 104 -6.79 20.73 14.09
C GLN A 104 -5.26 20.88 14.05
N SER A 105 -4.58 20.49 15.13
CA SER A 105 -3.11 20.48 15.22
C SER A 105 -2.45 19.46 14.27
N GLY A 106 -3.24 18.58 13.66
CA GLY A 106 -2.74 17.48 12.85
C GLY A 106 -2.26 16.31 13.70
N MET A 107 -1.62 15.36 13.02
CA MET A 107 -1.08 14.13 13.57
C MET A 107 0.17 13.74 12.80
N VAL A 108 1.14 13.15 13.49
CA VAL A 108 2.31 12.53 12.86
C VAL A 108 2.23 11.03 13.04
N LEU A 109 2.31 10.31 11.92
CA LEU A 109 2.48 8.87 11.90
C LEU A 109 3.94 8.54 11.60
N GLN A 110 4.38 7.36 12.02
CA GLN A 110 5.63 6.75 11.60
C GLN A 110 5.35 5.43 10.90
N LEU A 111 5.91 5.31 9.69
CA LEU A 111 5.84 4.12 8.85
C LEU A 111 7.19 3.41 8.91
N TYR A 112 7.26 2.28 9.62
CA TYR A 112 8.47 1.46 9.76
C TYR A 112 8.47 0.32 8.75
N TYR A 113 9.64 0.01 8.19
CA TYR A 113 9.84 -1.15 7.31
C TYR A 113 11.25 -1.76 7.38
N GLY A 114 11.40 -2.98 6.85
CA GLY A 114 12.68 -3.68 6.78
C GLY A 114 13.05 -4.32 8.10
N SER A 115 12.25 -5.27 8.58
CA SER A 115 12.54 -6.00 9.83
C SER A 115 13.81 -6.86 9.70
N ARG A 116 14.66 -6.83 10.72
CA ARG A 116 15.86 -7.71 10.80
C ARG A 116 15.54 -9.15 11.17
N SER A 117 14.35 -9.38 11.72
CA SER A 117 13.85 -10.69 12.11
C SER A 117 12.58 -11.04 11.35
N ASN A 118 12.26 -12.33 11.30
CA ASN A 118 10.98 -12.77 10.73
C ASN A 118 9.85 -12.32 11.66
N VAL A 119 8.95 -11.50 11.15
CA VAL A 119 7.81 -10.94 11.89
C VAL A 119 6.51 -11.34 11.19
N SER A 120 5.45 -11.55 11.97
CA SER A 120 4.12 -11.76 11.40
C SER A 120 3.63 -10.48 10.72
N SER A 121 2.76 -10.64 9.72
CA SER A 121 2.08 -9.50 9.12
C SER A 121 1.23 -8.75 10.15
N ALA A 122 1.17 -7.43 10.01
CA ALA A 122 0.28 -6.55 10.76
C ALA A 122 -0.77 -5.90 9.85
N ILE A 123 -0.84 -6.34 8.58
CA ILE A 123 -1.86 -5.93 7.61
C ILE A 123 -3.20 -6.55 8.04
N ASP A 124 -4.22 -5.72 8.23
CA ASP A 124 -5.56 -6.15 8.64
C ASP A 124 -6.61 -5.22 8.05
N GLY A 125 -7.22 -5.61 6.93
CA GLY A 125 -8.29 -4.85 6.30
C GLY A 125 -9.58 -4.83 7.12
N SER A 126 -9.87 -5.90 7.87
CA SER A 126 -11.08 -5.98 8.70
C SER A 126 -11.08 -4.97 9.85
N ALA A 127 -9.90 -4.58 10.34
CA ALA A 127 -9.73 -3.53 11.33
C ALA A 127 -9.70 -2.10 10.74
N VAL A 128 -9.65 -1.98 9.41
CA VAL A 128 -9.50 -0.71 8.68
C VAL A 128 -10.80 -0.25 8.03
N PHE A 129 -11.59 -1.18 7.51
CA PHE A 129 -12.82 -0.85 6.80
C PHE A 129 -14.06 -1.24 7.62
N LEU A 130 -15.17 -0.55 7.35
CA LEU A 130 -16.50 -0.89 7.90
C LEU A 130 -17.03 -2.21 7.33
N PHE A 131 -16.56 -2.56 6.14
CA PHE A 131 -16.75 -3.83 5.47
C PHE A 131 -15.50 -4.12 4.65
N PHE A 132 -15.02 -5.35 4.70
CA PHE A 132 -13.79 -5.74 4.04
C PHE A 132 -13.88 -7.19 3.58
N ASP A 133 -13.34 -7.45 2.41
CA ASP A 133 -13.03 -8.80 1.94
C ASP A 133 -11.85 -8.73 0.96
N ASP A 134 -10.83 -9.56 1.19
CA ASP A 134 -9.67 -9.74 0.31
C ASP A 134 -9.69 -11.08 -0.43
N PHE A 135 -10.67 -11.95 -0.17
CA PHE A 135 -10.85 -13.24 -0.85
C PHE A 135 -9.64 -14.18 -0.76
N GLU A 136 -8.77 -14.01 0.24
CA GLU A 136 -7.54 -14.81 0.43
C GLU A 136 -7.79 -16.12 1.20
N ASP A 137 -8.96 -16.28 1.84
CA ASP A 137 -9.30 -17.50 2.57
C ASP A 137 -9.81 -18.64 1.68
N GLY A 138 -10.19 -18.32 0.43
CA GLY A 138 -10.69 -19.26 -0.58
C GLY A 138 -12.06 -19.82 -0.23
N VAL A 139 -12.83 -19.17 0.65
CA VAL A 139 -14.13 -19.64 1.12
C VAL A 139 -15.16 -18.53 1.03
N VAL A 140 -16.01 -18.68 0.02
CA VAL A 140 -17.27 -17.95 -0.17
C VAL A 140 -18.09 -17.86 1.13
N ASP A 141 -18.06 -16.69 1.78
CA ASP A 141 -18.88 -16.39 2.94
C ASP A 141 -20.30 -15.99 2.50
N ARG A 142 -21.20 -16.98 2.50
CA ARG A 142 -22.62 -16.78 2.14
C ARG A 142 -23.44 -16.12 3.24
N ASP A 143 -22.92 -15.96 4.45
CA ASP A 143 -23.59 -15.19 5.51
C ASP A 143 -23.32 -13.70 5.36
N VAL A 144 -22.21 -13.35 4.72
CA VAL A 144 -21.80 -11.97 4.42
C VAL A 144 -22.23 -11.52 3.02
N TRP A 145 -22.10 -12.38 2.02
CA TRP A 145 -22.42 -12.06 0.63
C TRP A 145 -23.76 -12.65 0.20
N GLU A 146 -24.42 -11.98 -0.76
CA GLU A 146 -25.53 -12.58 -1.48
C GLU A 146 -25.36 -12.45 -2.99
N ASN A 147 -25.86 -13.49 -3.64
CA ASN A 147 -25.91 -13.60 -5.08
C ASN A 147 -27.33 -13.27 -5.54
N VAL A 148 -27.48 -12.27 -6.39
CA VAL A 148 -28.75 -11.81 -6.93
C VAL A 148 -28.79 -12.18 -8.41
N GLY A 149 -29.89 -12.80 -8.83
CA GLY A 149 -30.05 -13.27 -10.20
C GLY A 149 -29.88 -14.79 -10.35
N ALA A 150 -30.92 -15.45 -10.88
CA ALA A 150 -30.86 -16.88 -11.19
C ALA A 150 -29.75 -17.17 -12.22
N TYR A 151 -29.14 -18.36 -12.12
CA TYR A 151 -28.10 -18.86 -13.05
C TYR A 151 -26.76 -18.11 -13.05
N SER A 152 -26.54 -17.17 -12.13
CA SER A 152 -25.19 -16.65 -11.90
C SER A 152 -24.38 -17.59 -10.99
N ARG A 153 -23.06 -17.53 -11.13
CA ARG A 153 -22.11 -18.30 -10.32
C ARG A 153 -21.04 -17.40 -9.77
N TRP A 154 -20.55 -17.73 -8.60
CA TRP A 154 -19.34 -17.12 -8.07
C TRP A 154 -18.57 -18.09 -7.18
N ASP A 155 -17.28 -17.86 -7.09
CA ASP A 155 -16.33 -18.62 -6.30
C ASP A 155 -15.17 -17.72 -5.87
N GLU A 156 -14.39 -18.20 -4.91
CA GLU A 156 -13.15 -17.58 -4.49
C GLU A 156 -12.00 -18.52 -4.80
N SER A 157 -11.05 -18.01 -5.57
CA SER A 157 -9.86 -18.75 -5.96
C SER A 157 -8.74 -17.79 -6.35
N ASP A 158 -7.49 -18.20 -6.04
CA ASP A 158 -6.28 -17.43 -6.32
C ASP A 158 -6.26 -16.02 -5.69
N GLY A 159 -6.80 -15.87 -4.47
CA GLY A 159 -6.85 -14.58 -3.75
C GLY A 159 -7.82 -13.57 -4.37
N LYS A 160 -8.88 -14.07 -5.02
CA LYS A 160 -9.83 -13.26 -5.79
C LYS A 160 -11.22 -13.86 -5.72
N MET A 161 -12.21 -12.98 -5.77
CA MET A 161 -13.58 -13.34 -6.12
C MET A 161 -13.73 -13.40 -7.63
N HIS A 162 -14.33 -14.49 -8.11
CA HIS A 162 -14.73 -14.69 -9.50
C HIS A 162 -16.24 -14.69 -9.58
N PHE A 163 -16.82 -13.79 -10.37
CA PHE A 163 -18.26 -13.74 -10.62
C PHE A 163 -18.56 -13.91 -12.11
N VAL A 164 -19.57 -14.71 -12.44
CA VAL A 164 -20.06 -14.84 -13.81
C VAL A 164 -21.58 -14.80 -13.84
N GLY A 165 -22.12 -13.81 -14.54
CA GLY A 165 -23.51 -13.81 -15.01
C GLY A 165 -23.71 -14.70 -16.24
N ASP A 166 -24.81 -15.45 -16.26
CA ASP A 166 -25.30 -16.16 -17.44
C ASP A 166 -26.18 -15.23 -18.30
N ALA A 167 -25.64 -14.81 -19.45
CA ALA A 167 -26.32 -13.94 -20.41
C ALA A 167 -27.48 -14.61 -21.17
N GLY A 168 -27.72 -15.92 -20.97
CA GLY A 168 -28.66 -16.72 -21.77
C GLY A 168 -29.99 -17.07 -21.10
N THR A 169 -30.13 -16.94 -19.77
CA THR A 169 -31.34 -17.41 -19.05
C THR A 169 -31.75 -16.50 -17.89
N GLY A 170 -33.03 -16.11 -17.84
CA GLY A 170 -33.64 -15.36 -16.72
C GLY A 170 -33.65 -13.85 -16.92
N GLY A 171 -34.78 -13.20 -16.59
CA GLY A 171 -35.02 -11.78 -16.86
C GLY A 171 -34.43 -10.80 -15.85
N ILE A 172 -33.47 -11.18 -15.02
CA ILE A 172 -32.93 -10.31 -13.96
C ILE A 172 -31.44 -10.05 -14.16
N PHE A 173 -31.04 -8.77 -14.02
CA PHE A 173 -29.63 -8.38 -13.99
C PHE A 173 -28.94 -9.07 -12.80
N GLN A 174 -27.92 -9.88 -13.09
CA GLN A 174 -27.22 -10.72 -12.12
C GLN A 174 -26.01 -10.01 -11.52
N TYR A 175 -25.79 -10.15 -10.23
CA TYR A 175 -24.68 -9.53 -9.51
C TYR A 175 -24.43 -10.20 -8.17
N ILE A 176 -23.32 -9.83 -7.56
CA ILE A 176 -22.99 -10.13 -6.18
C ILE A 176 -22.87 -8.83 -5.39
N THR A 177 -23.33 -8.85 -4.13
CA THR A 177 -23.33 -7.68 -3.25
C THR A 177 -23.22 -8.13 -1.78
N PRO A 178 -22.55 -7.37 -0.90
CA PRO A 178 -22.51 -7.73 0.51
C PRO A 178 -23.87 -7.44 1.15
N LYS A 179 -24.33 -8.30 2.05
CA LYS A 179 -25.62 -8.17 2.77
C LYS A 179 -25.70 -6.96 3.69
N VAL A 180 -24.55 -6.42 4.10
CA VAL A 180 -24.49 -5.16 4.84
C VAL A 180 -24.84 -3.99 3.93
N ALA A 181 -25.58 -3.03 4.48
CA ALA A 181 -25.95 -1.80 3.79
C ALA A 181 -25.53 -0.57 4.61
N PHE A 182 -25.19 0.51 3.92
CA PHE A 182 -24.59 1.69 4.51
C PHE A 182 -25.48 2.92 4.38
N LYS A 183 -25.46 3.80 5.38
CA LYS A 183 -26.22 5.05 5.42
C LYS A 183 -25.31 6.25 5.72
N GLY A 184 -25.19 7.16 4.75
CA GLY A 184 -24.26 8.31 4.81
C GLY A 184 -23.23 8.34 3.67
N PRO A 185 -22.27 9.27 3.72
CA PRO A 185 -21.16 9.32 2.77
C PRO A 185 -20.20 8.15 2.99
N PHE A 186 -19.99 7.35 1.95
CA PHE A 186 -18.99 6.27 1.96
C PHE A 186 -18.17 6.26 0.69
N THR A 187 -16.97 5.74 0.83
CA THR A 187 -16.08 5.41 -0.27
C THR A 187 -15.99 3.90 -0.37
N PHE A 188 -16.23 3.42 -1.59
CA PHE A 188 -16.04 2.03 -2.00
C PHE A 188 -14.67 1.92 -2.66
N ASP A 189 -13.72 1.35 -1.93
CA ASP A 189 -12.38 1.06 -2.43
C ASP A 189 -12.35 -0.39 -2.91
N PHE A 190 -11.74 -0.63 -4.06
CA PHE A 190 -11.61 -1.98 -4.61
C PHE A 190 -10.41 -2.10 -5.53
N ALA A 191 -9.89 -3.30 -5.71
CA ALA A 191 -8.95 -3.60 -6.79
C ALA A 191 -9.56 -4.61 -7.75
N ALA A 192 -9.55 -4.26 -9.04
CA ALA A 192 -10.02 -5.16 -10.07
C ALA A 192 -9.28 -4.97 -11.40
N PRO A 193 -9.04 -6.06 -12.16
CA PRO A 193 -8.57 -5.93 -13.53
C PRO A 193 -9.62 -5.20 -14.35
N SER A 194 -9.20 -4.39 -15.32
CA SER A 194 -10.12 -3.74 -16.25
C SER A 194 -10.51 -4.69 -17.38
N ASN A 195 -11.81 -4.89 -17.57
CA ASN A 195 -12.38 -5.57 -18.72
C ASN A 195 -13.71 -4.94 -19.15
N ASN A 196 -14.03 -4.97 -20.44
CA ASN A 196 -15.23 -4.30 -20.96
C ASN A 196 -16.55 -4.91 -20.46
N ASN A 197 -16.55 -6.00 -19.70
CA ASN A 197 -17.78 -6.69 -19.31
C ASN A 197 -18.07 -6.57 -17.81
N GLN A 198 -17.22 -5.89 -17.06
CA GLN A 198 -17.40 -5.58 -15.64
C GLN A 198 -18.32 -4.40 -15.44
N VAL A 199 -19.20 -4.54 -14.44
CA VAL A 199 -19.93 -3.43 -13.86
C VAL A 199 -19.65 -3.41 -12.37
N TYR A 200 -19.18 -2.27 -11.91
CA TYR A 200 -19.05 -1.96 -10.49
C TYR A 200 -20.01 -0.86 -10.15
N GLY A 201 -20.73 -0.99 -9.05
CA GLY A 201 -21.83 -0.10 -8.83
C GLY A 201 -22.34 -0.06 -7.42
N ILE A 202 -23.47 0.61 -7.30
CA ILE A 202 -24.18 0.88 -6.08
C ILE A 202 -25.62 0.46 -6.30
N CYS A 203 -26.16 -0.35 -5.42
CA CYS A 203 -27.58 -0.71 -5.39
C CYS A 203 -28.19 -0.35 -4.04
N ASP A 204 -29.52 -0.24 -4.02
CA ASP A 204 -30.28 -0.19 -2.78
C ASP A 204 -30.52 -1.60 -2.20
N THR A 205 -31.27 -1.71 -1.11
CA THR A 205 -31.63 -3.02 -0.52
C THR A 205 -32.87 -3.66 -1.13
N ALA A 206 -33.73 -2.89 -1.82
CA ALA A 206 -34.85 -3.48 -2.53
C ALA A 206 -34.40 -4.11 -3.87
N ASP A 207 -33.13 -3.89 -4.25
CA ASP A 207 -32.54 -4.30 -5.51
C ASP A 207 -33.28 -3.71 -6.73
N ILE A 208 -34.03 -2.63 -6.54
CA ILE A 208 -34.83 -2.00 -7.59
C ILE A 208 -33.99 -0.96 -8.32
N ASP A 209 -33.29 -0.11 -7.58
CA ASP A 209 -32.57 1.05 -8.11
C ASP A 209 -31.06 0.84 -7.98
N ARG A 210 -30.36 0.91 -9.12
CA ARG A 210 -28.93 0.64 -9.20
C ARG A 210 -28.22 1.53 -10.19
N VAL A 211 -26.98 1.78 -9.86
CA VAL A 211 -26.04 2.61 -10.59
C VAL A 211 -24.79 1.80 -10.85
N GLY A 212 -24.44 1.62 -12.11
CA GLY A 212 -23.25 0.89 -12.52
C GLY A 212 -22.27 1.75 -13.28
N PHE A 213 -21.00 1.43 -13.14
CA PHE A 213 -19.90 1.95 -13.94
C PHE A 213 -19.28 0.82 -14.74
N ARG A 214 -19.10 1.08 -16.03
CA ARG A 214 -18.52 0.12 -16.96
C ARG A 214 -17.31 0.72 -17.64
N TYR A 215 -16.34 -0.15 -17.92
CA TYR A 215 -15.22 0.20 -18.78
C TYR A 215 -15.65 0.28 -20.24
N GLN A 216 -15.33 1.39 -20.89
CA GLN A 216 -15.35 1.56 -22.33
C GLN A 216 -13.97 1.27 -22.90
N SER A 217 -13.92 0.49 -23.98
CA SER A 217 -12.66 0.19 -24.64
C SER A 217 -12.02 1.46 -25.20
N GLY A 218 -10.80 1.76 -24.77
CA GLY A 218 -9.98 2.82 -25.35
C GLY A 218 -9.05 2.29 -26.46
N SER A 219 -8.11 3.14 -26.89
CA SER A 219 -7.05 2.73 -27.83
C SER A 219 -6.02 1.82 -27.14
N GLN A 220 -5.06 1.28 -27.91
CA GLN A 220 -4.24 0.06 -27.67
C GLN A 220 -3.56 -0.17 -26.29
N SER A 221 -3.70 0.69 -25.28
CA SER A 221 -3.11 0.50 -23.93
C SER A 221 -4.03 0.81 -22.74
N ASN A 222 -5.00 1.72 -22.85
CA ASN A 222 -5.82 2.18 -21.72
C ASN A 222 -7.31 2.11 -22.06
N ASP A 223 -8.12 1.70 -21.08
CA ASP A 223 -9.58 1.78 -21.15
C ASP A 223 -10.06 2.98 -20.29
N THR A 224 -11.29 3.42 -20.49
CA THR A 224 -11.91 4.47 -19.65
C THR A 224 -13.05 3.88 -18.85
N MET A 225 -13.18 4.27 -17.59
CA MET A 225 -14.41 4.01 -16.84
C MET A 225 -15.26 5.27 -16.85
N ASP A 226 -16.07 5.41 -17.88
CA ASP A 226 -16.84 6.61 -18.22
C ASP A 226 -18.29 6.31 -18.60
N ILE A 227 -18.67 5.03 -18.71
CA ILE A 227 -20.07 4.67 -18.93
C ILE A 227 -20.74 4.53 -17.58
N TYR A 228 -21.64 5.47 -17.29
CA TYR A 228 -22.55 5.39 -16.17
C TYR A 228 -23.88 4.77 -16.64
N VAL A 229 -24.37 3.79 -15.88
CA VAL A 229 -25.56 3.00 -16.20
C VAL A 229 -26.59 3.15 -15.10
N LYS A 230 -27.80 3.58 -15.48
CA LYS A 230 -28.99 3.52 -14.64
C LYS A 230 -29.71 2.21 -14.86
N LEU A 231 -30.02 1.50 -13.78
CA LEU A 231 -30.76 0.26 -13.77
C LEU A 231 -31.93 0.41 -12.81
N ARG A 232 -33.15 0.38 -13.35
CA ARG A 232 -34.36 0.20 -12.55
C ARG A 232 -35.05 -1.08 -12.97
N ASP A 233 -35.24 -2.00 -12.03
CA ASP A 233 -35.93 -3.26 -12.27
C ASP A 233 -37.15 -3.38 -11.37
N THR A 234 -38.33 -3.48 -11.98
CA THR A 234 -39.60 -3.78 -11.29
C THR A 234 -40.29 -5.01 -11.87
N VAL A 235 -39.82 -5.50 -13.02
CA VAL A 235 -40.34 -6.65 -13.77
C VAL A 235 -39.27 -7.06 -14.79
N ASP A 236 -38.88 -8.34 -14.75
CA ASP A 236 -37.92 -9.02 -15.63
C ASP A 236 -37.49 -8.23 -16.88
N GLY A 237 -36.32 -7.59 -16.82
CA GLY A 237 -35.60 -7.14 -18.01
C GLY A 237 -34.73 -5.91 -17.84
N GLY A 238 -34.96 -5.11 -16.79
CA GLY A 238 -34.22 -3.87 -16.50
C GLY A 238 -34.30 -2.81 -17.61
N PHE A 239 -34.58 -1.55 -17.27
CA PHE A 239 -34.35 -0.46 -18.23
C PHE A 239 -32.91 0.04 -18.08
N PHE A 240 -32.14 0.01 -19.17
CA PHE A 240 -30.75 0.47 -19.23
C PHE A 240 -30.70 1.85 -19.90
N THR A 241 -30.16 2.85 -19.22
CA THR A 241 -29.74 4.12 -19.85
C THR A 241 -28.27 4.34 -19.55
N GLY A 242 -27.47 4.45 -20.60
CA GLY A 242 -26.04 4.74 -20.51
C GLY A 242 -25.78 6.19 -20.90
N ASP A 243 -25.13 6.93 -20.01
CA ASP A 243 -24.63 8.28 -20.28
C ASP A 243 -23.12 8.34 -20.03
N LEU A 244 -22.45 9.27 -20.70
CA LEU A 244 -21.02 9.51 -20.46
C LEU A 244 -20.85 10.34 -19.18
N TYR A 245 -20.03 9.84 -18.28
CA TYR A 245 -19.50 10.53 -17.12
C TYR A 245 -18.03 10.89 -17.39
N PRO A 246 -17.48 12.01 -16.87
CA PRO A 246 -16.11 12.39 -17.18
C PRO A 246 -15.12 11.26 -16.84
N LYS A 247 -14.20 10.99 -17.76
CA LYS A 247 -13.42 9.75 -17.76
C LYS A 247 -12.41 9.67 -16.61
N ILE A 248 -12.24 8.45 -16.11
CA ILE A 248 -11.02 8.01 -15.43
C ILE A 248 -10.34 6.98 -16.31
N GLU A 249 -9.06 7.17 -16.56
CA GLU A 249 -8.26 6.21 -17.31
C GLU A 249 -7.91 5.02 -16.42
N VAL A 250 -8.03 3.82 -16.96
CA VAL A 250 -7.61 2.58 -16.33
C VAL A 250 -6.66 1.82 -17.24
N GLU A 251 -5.69 1.16 -16.65
CA GLU A 251 -4.73 0.36 -17.40
C GLU A 251 -5.30 -1.03 -17.67
N ARG A 252 -5.16 -1.52 -18.90
CA ARG A 252 -5.73 -2.80 -19.33
C ARG A 252 -5.06 -3.99 -18.66
N GLY A 253 -5.85 -4.93 -18.13
CA GLY A 253 -5.35 -6.21 -17.61
C GLY A 253 -4.52 -6.11 -16.33
N TYR A 254 -4.51 -4.93 -15.71
CA TYR A 254 -3.87 -4.68 -14.43
C TYR A 254 -4.95 -4.50 -13.37
N GLY A 255 -4.75 -5.02 -12.16
CA GLY A 255 -5.67 -4.77 -11.05
C GLY A 255 -5.58 -3.31 -10.62
N ASN A 256 -6.49 -2.48 -11.15
CA ASN A 256 -6.55 -1.05 -10.88
C ASN A 256 -7.16 -0.86 -9.48
N ILE A 257 -6.51 -0.05 -8.65
CA ILE A 257 -7.02 0.31 -7.33
C ILE A 257 -7.92 1.53 -7.50
N MET A 258 -9.22 1.30 -7.34
CA MET A 258 -10.28 2.28 -7.58
C MET A 258 -10.93 2.69 -6.26
N ALA A 259 -11.42 3.93 -6.20
CA ALA A 259 -12.23 4.41 -5.08
C ALA A 259 -13.41 5.25 -5.57
N LEU A 260 -14.64 4.86 -5.25
CA LEU A 260 -15.88 5.58 -5.59
C LEU A 260 -16.52 6.13 -4.34
N SER A 261 -16.63 7.46 -4.22
CA SER A 261 -17.34 8.11 -3.12
C SER A 261 -18.77 8.44 -3.50
N ALA A 262 -19.70 8.11 -2.60
CA ALA A 262 -21.12 8.30 -2.80
C ALA A 262 -21.82 8.75 -1.52
N THR A 263 -22.82 9.60 -1.68
CA THR A 263 -23.67 10.13 -0.61
C THR A 263 -25.13 10.09 -1.05
N ILE A 264 -26.04 9.86 -0.10
CA ILE A 264 -27.48 10.01 -0.33
C ILE A 264 -27.91 11.39 0.19
N ASP A 265 -28.58 12.17 -0.65
CA ASP A 265 -29.12 13.48 -0.24
C ASP A 265 -30.43 13.35 0.57
N PRO A 266 -30.94 14.44 1.18
CA PRO A 266 -32.22 14.40 1.90
C PRO A 266 -33.45 14.08 1.05
N GLN A 267 -33.34 14.15 -0.29
CA GLN A 267 -34.36 13.77 -1.26
C GLN A 267 -34.22 12.30 -1.71
N LYS A 268 -33.28 11.54 -1.12
CA LYS A 268 -32.93 10.15 -1.48
C LYS A 268 -32.23 9.99 -2.83
N SER A 269 -31.75 11.07 -3.44
CA SER A 269 -30.94 10.97 -4.65
C SER A 269 -29.54 10.50 -4.30
N LEU A 270 -28.98 9.60 -5.12
CA LEU A 270 -27.56 9.25 -5.03
C LEU A 270 -26.71 10.35 -5.67
N ILE A 271 -25.71 10.82 -4.93
CA ILE A 271 -24.71 11.78 -5.38
C ILE A 271 -23.37 11.09 -5.35
N MET A 272 -22.70 11.03 -6.49
CA MET A 272 -21.31 10.60 -6.58
C MET A 272 -20.47 11.83 -6.88
N ASP A 273 -19.55 12.14 -5.99
CA ASP A 273 -18.79 13.40 -6.01
C ASP A 273 -17.29 13.18 -6.24
N ARG A 274 -16.83 11.92 -6.12
CA ARG A 274 -15.43 11.58 -6.32
C ARG A 274 -15.25 10.17 -6.84
N PHE A 275 -14.42 10.04 -7.86
CA PHE A 275 -13.96 8.78 -8.39
C PHE A 275 -12.44 8.86 -8.57
N GLU A 276 -11.71 7.83 -8.14
CA GLU A 276 -10.25 7.80 -8.16
C GLU A 276 -9.74 6.50 -8.76
N ASN A 277 -8.72 6.59 -9.60
CA ASN A 277 -7.82 5.48 -9.89
C ASN A 277 -6.48 5.78 -9.23
N HIS A 278 -6.23 5.13 -8.10
CA HIS A 278 -4.99 5.31 -7.36
C HIS A 278 -3.79 4.75 -8.12
N THR A 279 -3.98 3.74 -8.99
CA THR A 279 -2.91 3.12 -9.76
C THR A 279 -2.22 4.10 -10.71
N ASN A 280 -2.91 5.11 -11.22
CA ASN A 280 -2.31 6.14 -12.09
C ASN A 280 -2.51 7.58 -11.57
N GLY A 281 -3.03 7.73 -10.35
CA GLY A 281 -3.28 9.02 -9.70
C GLY A 281 -4.37 9.86 -10.36
N GLN A 282 -5.23 9.28 -11.20
CA GLN A 282 -6.35 9.99 -11.81
C GLN A 282 -7.47 10.19 -10.79
N ILE A 283 -7.99 11.41 -10.71
CA ILE A 283 -9.09 11.78 -9.82
C ILE A 283 -10.10 12.58 -10.62
N ASN A 284 -11.36 12.16 -10.59
CA ASN A 284 -12.50 12.92 -11.05
C ASN A 284 -13.34 13.38 -9.86
N THR A 285 -13.54 14.68 -9.73
CA THR A 285 -14.33 15.33 -8.66
C THR A 285 -15.63 15.98 -9.16
N SER A 286 -16.07 15.61 -10.37
CA SER A 286 -17.32 16.12 -10.92
C SER A 286 -18.49 15.50 -10.17
N ASN A 287 -19.49 16.30 -9.80
CA ASN A 287 -20.69 15.74 -9.19
C ASN A 287 -21.56 15.07 -10.25
N LEU A 288 -21.88 13.80 -10.04
CA LEU A 288 -22.96 13.08 -10.73
C LEU A 288 -24.12 12.89 -9.76
N VAL A 289 -25.20 13.63 -10.03
CA VAL A 289 -26.46 13.45 -9.32
C VAL A 289 -27.33 12.49 -10.11
N VAL A 290 -27.68 11.39 -9.47
CA VAL A 290 -28.47 10.33 -10.05
C VAL A 290 -29.95 10.66 -9.89
N LEU A 291 -30.56 11.11 -10.99
CA LEU A 291 -31.97 11.46 -11.03
C LEU A 291 -32.83 10.23 -11.36
N ASP A 292 -34.09 10.29 -10.92
CA ASP A 292 -35.15 9.30 -11.12
C ASP A 292 -34.93 7.95 -10.42
N MET A 293 -34.06 7.89 -9.41
CA MET A 293 -33.86 6.75 -8.51
C MET A 293 -33.88 7.22 -7.06
N GLU A 294 -34.32 6.35 -6.15
CA GLU A 294 -34.37 6.64 -4.72
C GLU A 294 -33.55 5.60 -3.94
N PHE A 295 -32.62 6.07 -3.13
CA PHE A 295 -31.78 5.24 -2.27
C PHE A 295 -32.04 5.58 -0.80
N ASP A 296 -32.41 4.58 0.00
CA ASP A 296 -32.47 4.72 1.47
C ASP A 296 -31.14 4.33 2.15
N VAL A 297 -30.46 3.37 1.53
CA VAL A 297 -29.14 2.85 1.89
C VAL A 297 -28.42 2.48 0.59
N ILE A 298 -27.10 2.33 0.68
CA ILE A 298 -26.26 1.91 -0.44
C ILE A 298 -25.51 0.62 -0.12
N ARG A 299 -25.33 -0.21 -1.14
CA ARG A 299 -24.52 -1.43 -1.12
C ARG A 299 -23.66 -1.44 -2.39
N PRO A 300 -22.35 -1.72 -2.30
CA PRO A 300 -21.59 -1.95 -3.51
C PRO A 300 -22.11 -3.22 -4.20
N TYR A 301 -22.04 -3.27 -5.53
CA TYR A 301 -22.30 -4.50 -6.26
C TYR A 301 -21.31 -4.70 -7.40
N PHE A 302 -21.14 -5.96 -7.76
CA PHE A 302 -20.25 -6.41 -8.81
C PHE A 302 -21.02 -7.30 -9.77
N SER A 303 -20.95 -7.01 -11.05
CA SER A 303 -21.69 -7.74 -12.08
C SER A 303 -20.85 -7.95 -13.34
N SER A 304 -21.29 -8.90 -14.16
CA SER A 304 -20.70 -9.18 -15.45
C SER A 304 -21.71 -9.36 -16.57
N PHE A 305 -21.31 -8.98 -17.78
CA PHE A 305 -22.07 -9.25 -19.01
C PHE A 305 -21.53 -10.49 -19.73
N GLY A 306 -21.82 -11.68 -19.19
CA GLY A 306 -21.58 -12.96 -19.88
C GLY A 306 -20.13 -13.48 -19.88
N THR A 307 -19.23 -12.86 -19.12
CA THR A 307 -17.85 -13.34 -18.89
C THR A 307 -17.52 -13.35 -17.40
N SER A 308 -16.45 -14.04 -17.02
CA SER A 308 -15.93 -13.96 -15.65
C SER A 308 -15.41 -12.57 -15.36
N VAL A 309 -15.65 -12.09 -14.15
CA VAL A 309 -15.09 -10.86 -13.62
C VAL A 309 -14.39 -11.17 -12.31
N GLU A 310 -13.30 -10.46 -12.08
CA GLU A 310 -12.44 -10.68 -10.93
C GLU A 310 -12.47 -9.45 -10.02
N LEU A 311 -12.41 -9.70 -8.72
CA LEU A 311 -12.21 -8.70 -7.69
C LEU A 311 -11.15 -9.21 -6.70
N GLU A 312 -10.14 -8.38 -6.42
CA GLU A 312 -9.02 -8.76 -5.56
C GLU A 312 -9.24 -8.34 -4.11
N TYR A 313 -9.92 -7.20 -3.91
CA TYR A 313 -10.49 -6.86 -2.61
C TYR A 313 -11.62 -5.86 -2.79
N VAL A 314 -12.42 -5.74 -1.73
CA VAL A 314 -13.34 -4.64 -1.51
C VAL A 314 -13.20 -4.11 -0.08
N GLY A 315 -13.21 -2.79 0.05
CA GLY A 315 -13.24 -2.08 1.32
C GLY A 315 -14.31 -1.00 1.27
N VAL A 316 -15.10 -0.88 2.34
CA VAL A 316 -16.04 0.24 2.52
C VAL A 316 -15.61 1.06 3.71
N ARG A 317 -15.41 2.36 3.51
CA ARG A 317 -15.05 3.30 4.58
C ARG A 317 -15.93 4.54 4.53
N ALA A 318 -16.12 5.19 5.67
CA ALA A 318 -16.79 6.49 5.71
C ALA A 318 -15.97 7.51 4.89
N THR A 319 -16.66 8.41 4.17
CA THR A 319 -16.02 9.54 3.51
C THR A 319 -16.02 10.73 4.47
N PRO A 320 -14.86 11.09 5.08
CA PRO A 320 -14.82 12.22 6.01
C PRO A 320 -15.10 13.54 5.29
N ALA A 321 -15.67 14.49 6.02
CA ALA A 321 -15.85 15.86 5.55
C ALA A 321 -14.48 16.56 5.44
N GLY A 322 -13.82 16.33 4.31
CA GLY A 322 -12.51 16.88 3.99
C GLY A 322 -11.36 15.92 4.26
N PHE A 323 -10.39 15.94 3.34
CA PHE A 323 -9.20 15.10 3.41
C PHE A 323 -8.03 15.92 3.99
N PRO A 324 -7.31 15.38 4.99
CA PRO A 324 -6.11 16.04 5.47
C PRO A 324 -5.06 16.08 4.37
N ASN A 325 -4.24 17.13 4.37
CA ASN A 325 -3.02 17.14 3.57
C ASN A 325 -2.07 16.08 4.13
N VAL A 326 -1.56 15.22 3.25
CA VAL A 326 -0.62 14.16 3.61
C VAL A 326 0.76 14.53 3.08
N THR A 327 1.75 14.61 3.97
CA THR A 327 3.14 14.90 3.59
C THR A 327 4.07 13.80 4.11
N PHE A 328 4.91 13.25 3.25
CA PHE A 328 5.96 12.32 3.65
C PHE A 328 7.23 13.05 4.07
N GLY A 329 7.79 12.65 5.20
CA GLY A 329 9.14 13.00 5.61
C GLY A 329 10.20 12.16 4.87
N PRO A 330 11.49 12.51 5.04
CA PRO A 330 12.58 11.72 4.49
C PRO A 330 12.63 10.33 5.13
N GLU A 331 13.19 9.37 4.39
CA GLU A 331 13.55 8.06 4.94
C GLU A 331 14.69 8.21 5.92
N VAL A 332 14.54 7.61 7.09
CA VAL A 332 15.55 7.54 8.14
C VAL A 332 15.95 6.08 8.31
N SER A 333 17.25 5.81 8.18
CA SER A 333 17.82 4.50 8.51
C SER A 333 18.09 4.40 10.01
N LEU A 334 17.50 3.41 10.65
CA LEU A 334 17.78 3.03 12.03
C LEU A 334 19.06 2.18 12.04
N THR A 335 20.22 2.84 11.98
CA THR A 335 21.49 2.13 12.18
C THR A 335 21.48 1.52 13.58
N THR A 336 21.87 0.25 13.67
CA THR A 336 21.99 -0.48 14.94
C THR A 336 22.87 0.27 15.93
N SER A 337 22.67 -0.04 17.21
CA SER A 337 23.31 0.59 18.37
C SER A 337 24.83 0.79 18.20
N ALA A 338 25.42 1.62 19.06
CA ALA A 338 26.87 1.87 19.08
C ALA A 338 27.73 0.59 18.96
N GLU A 339 27.25 -0.57 19.43
CA GLU A 339 27.94 -1.86 19.32
C GLU A 339 28.12 -2.37 17.89
N ASP A 340 27.18 -2.09 16.97
CA ASP A 340 27.28 -2.51 15.58
C ASP A 340 28.09 -1.53 14.73
N LEU A 341 28.09 -0.24 15.07
CA LEU A 341 29.07 0.72 14.55
C LEU A 341 30.50 0.35 15.00
N ILE A 342 30.66 -0.09 16.25
CA ILE A 342 31.94 -0.61 16.76
C ILE A 342 32.33 -1.90 16.02
N ALA A 343 31.39 -2.83 15.78
CA ALA A 343 31.67 -4.06 15.04
C ALA A 343 32.02 -3.81 13.55
N GLN A 344 31.34 -2.87 12.89
CA GLN A 344 31.68 -2.46 11.51
C GLN A 344 33.02 -1.75 11.41
N ASN A 345 33.43 -0.99 12.44
CA ASN A 345 34.75 -0.37 12.50
C ASN A 345 35.85 -1.34 12.93
N ALA A 346 35.51 -2.44 13.59
CA ALA A 346 36.46 -3.46 14.00
C ALA A 346 36.96 -4.35 12.84
N PHE A 347 36.23 -4.44 11.73
CA PHE A 347 36.67 -5.16 10.52
C PHE A 347 37.21 -4.20 9.46
N GLU A 348 38.52 -4.25 9.21
CA GLU A 348 39.19 -3.42 8.21
C GLU A 348 39.73 -4.29 7.07
N CYS A 349 39.56 -3.81 5.83
CA CYS A 349 40.18 -4.39 4.63
C CYS A 349 41.11 -3.34 4.02
N PHE A 350 42.41 -3.59 4.00
CA PHE A 350 43.40 -2.59 3.60
C PHE A 350 44.58 -3.20 2.82
N PRO A 351 45.25 -2.42 1.95
CA PRO A 351 44.86 -1.08 1.52
C PRO A 351 43.57 -1.11 0.67
N ASN A 352 42.80 -0.03 0.67
CA ASN A 352 41.64 0.15 -0.20
C ASN A 352 41.68 1.57 -0.79
N PRO A 353 42.00 1.76 -2.08
CA PRO A 353 42.13 0.75 -3.13
C PRO A 353 43.30 -0.23 -2.94
N VAL A 354 43.12 -1.49 -3.35
CA VAL A 354 44.13 -2.57 -3.29
C VAL A 354 44.73 -2.82 -4.67
N ILE A 355 46.05 -3.10 -4.72
CA ILE A 355 46.76 -3.43 -5.96
C ILE A 355 47.14 -4.92 -5.99
N ASN A 356 47.96 -5.36 -5.02
CA ASN A 356 48.52 -6.71 -5.02
C ASN A 356 48.01 -7.58 -3.87
N HIS A 357 48.08 -7.09 -2.63
CA HIS A 357 47.76 -7.87 -1.45
C HIS A 357 46.72 -7.15 -0.60
N LEU A 358 45.60 -7.81 -0.35
CA LEU A 358 44.56 -7.36 0.56
C LEU A 358 44.80 -7.96 1.94
N GLN A 359 44.81 -7.14 2.97
CA GLN A 359 44.93 -7.54 4.37
C GLN A 359 43.61 -7.34 5.10
N PHE A 360 43.39 -8.18 6.10
CA PHE A 360 42.22 -8.17 6.96
C PHE A 360 42.65 -7.90 8.40
N LYS A 361 41.96 -7.01 9.09
CA LYS A 361 42.10 -6.81 10.54
C LYS A 361 40.74 -6.94 11.18
N TYR A 362 40.66 -7.76 12.22
CA TYR A 362 39.46 -7.98 13.02
C TYR A 362 39.85 -8.25 14.47
N ASP A 363 39.27 -7.51 15.41
CA ASP A 363 39.74 -7.48 16.81
C ASP A 363 39.30 -8.69 17.67
N LYS A 364 38.46 -9.61 17.15
CA LYS A 364 37.99 -10.79 17.89
C LYS A 364 38.77 -12.08 17.59
N LEU A 365 38.91 -12.92 18.61
CA LEU A 365 39.63 -14.20 18.59
C LEU A 365 38.82 -15.32 17.89
N SER A 366 39.14 -15.50 16.60
CA SER A 366 39.18 -16.76 15.82
C SER A 366 37.98 -17.72 15.84
N ASN A 367 37.03 -17.45 14.94
CA ASN A 367 36.40 -18.38 13.99
C ASN A 367 35.69 -17.52 12.92
N VAL A 368 36.44 -17.10 11.89
CA VAL A 368 35.93 -16.18 10.86
C VAL A 368 35.82 -16.90 9.53
N ASP A 369 34.72 -16.66 8.79
CA ASP A 369 34.60 -17.04 7.40
C ASP A 369 34.55 -15.79 6.53
N ILE A 370 35.52 -15.63 5.65
CA ILE A 370 35.57 -14.55 4.65
C ILE A 370 35.11 -15.11 3.32
N THR A 371 34.10 -14.50 2.72
CA THR A 371 33.64 -14.74 1.35
C THR A 371 33.76 -13.46 0.54
N ILE A 372 34.32 -13.55 -0.66
CA ILE A 372 34.49 -12.39 -1.54
C ILE A 372 33.73 -12.61 -2.84
N THR A 373 32.90 -11.63 -3.21
CA THR A 373 32.12 -11.63 -4.45
C THR A 373 32.52 -10.47 -5.35
N ASN A 374 32.44 -10.68 -6.66
CA ASN A 374 32.62 -9.61 -7.64
C ASN A 374 31.33 -8.79 -7.82
N ASN A 375 31.40 -7.77 -8.68
CA ASN A 375 30.27 -6.90 -9.02
C ASN A 375 29.07 -7.60 -9.72
N LEU A 376 29.21 -8.87 -10.11
CA LEU A 376 28.13 -9.71 -10.65
C LEU A 376 27.54 -10.67 -9.60
N GLY A 377 27.95 -10.54 -8.33
CA GLY A 377 27.52 -11.42 -7.24
C GLY A 377 28.19 -12.81 -7.24
N LYS A 378 29.11 -13.08 -8.18
CA LYS A 378 29.84 -14.36 -8.23
C LYS A 378 30.91 -14.40 -7.15
N GLN A 379 30.91 -15.46 -6.34
CA GLN A 379 31.99 -15.74 -5.40
C GLN A 379 33.31 -15.97 -6.15
N VAL A 380 34.32 -15.17 -5.82
CA VAL A 380 35.66 -15.24 -6.41
C VAL A 380 36.69 -15.84 -5.45
N HIS A 381 36.45 -15.75 -4.15
CA HIS A 381 37.35 -16.30 -3.13
C HIS A 381 36.60 -16.62 -1.84
N SER A 382 37.15 -17.54 -1.04
CA SER A 382 36.72 -17.80 0.33
C SER A 382 37.89 -18.29 1.16
N GLN A 383 37.96 -17.88 2.43
CA GLN A 383 38.95 -18.35 3.40
C GLN A 383 38.37 -18.30 4.82
N SER A 384 38.88 -19.13 5.72
CA SER A 384 38.41 -19.21 7.12
C SER A 384 39.42 -18.64 8.13
N ASP A 385 40.24 -17.70 7.67
CA ASP A 385 41.26 -17.01 8.46
C ASP A 385 41.46 -15.57 7.96
N LEU A 386 42.26 -14.79 8.69
CA LEU A 386 42.59 -13.40 8.35
C LEU A 386 43.92 -13.28 7.56
N GLN A 387 44.40 -14.35 6.93
CA GLN A 387 45.66 -14.27 6.18
C GLN A 387 45.53 -13.32 4.99
N PRO A 388 46.60 -12.58 4.64
CA PRO A 388 46.60 -11.72 3.47
C PRO A 388 46.26 -12.48 2.20
N LEU A 389 45.50 -11.84 1.33
CA LEU A 389 45.03 -12.39 0.06
C LEU A 389 45.74 -11.71 -1.12
N ASP A 390 46.34 -12.51 -2.01
CA ASP A 390 46.85 -12.02 -3.29
C ASP A 390 45.69 -11.80 -4.27
N VAL A 391 45.52 -10.54 -4.69
CA VAL A 391 44.51 -10.08 -5.64
C VAL A 391 45.13 -9.59 -6.95
N SER A 392 46.43 -9.79 -7.16
CA SER A 392 47.17 -9.29 -8.34
C SER A 392 46.61 -9.77 -9.68
N GLN A 393 46.02 -10.97 -9.69
CA GLN A 393 45.41 -11.57 -10.89
C GLN A 393 43.94 -11.20 -11.08
N TRP A 394 43.34 -10.46 -10.14
CA TRP A 394 41.92 -10.14 -10.20
C TRP A 394 41.66 -9.00 -11.21
N PRO A 395 40.52 -9.03 -11.92
CA PRO A 395 40.09 -7.89 -12.73
C PRO A 395 39.94 -6.62 -11.88
N ALA A 396 40.31 -5.47 -12.46
CA ALA A 396 40.06 -4.19 -11.83
C ALA A 396 38.55 -3.97 -11.68
N GLY A 397 38.12 -3.47 -10.53
CA GLY A 397 36.71 -3.34 -10.20
C GLY A 397 36.47 -3.39 -8.70
N TRP A 398 35.21 -3.19 -8.31
CA TRP A 398 34.84 -3.30 -6.90
C TRP A 398 34.38 -4.72 -6.56
N TYR A 399 34.69 -5.13 -5.33
CA TYR A 399 34.35 -6.43 -4.76
C TYR A 399 33.72 -6.22 -3.37
N ILE A 400 32.91 -7.18 -2.94
CA ILE A 400 32.35 -7.21 -1.59
C ILE A 400 33.06 -8.31 -0.81
N VAL A 401 33.67 -7.94 0.31
CA VAL A 401 34.26 -8.84 1.29
C VAL A 401 33.25 -9.01 2.42
N LYS A 402 32.75 -10.22 2.64
CA LYS A 402 31.83 -10.56 3.72
C LYS A 402 32.57 -11.42 4.75
N LEU A 403 32.70 -10.94 5.98
CA LEU A 403 33.20 -11.68 7.13
C LEU A 403 32.03 -12.19 7.96
N LYS A 404 32.03 -13.46 8.32
CA LYS A 404 31.06 -14.07 9.23
C LYS A 404 31.78 -14.53 10.51
N ASP A 405 31.26 -14.13 11.67
CA ASP A 405 31.70 -14.55 13.01
C ASP A 405 30.47 -15.11 13.75
N GLY A 406 30.32 -16.44 13.76
CA GLY A 406 29.13 -17.11 14.28
C GLY A 406 27.85 -16.70 13.56
N GLU A 407 26.95 -16.01 14.25
CA GLU A 407 25.67 -15.51 13.69
C GLU A 407 25.78 -14.10 13.06
N LYS A 408 26.87 -13.37 13.30
CA LYS A 408 27.05 -12.00 12.78
C LYS A 408 27.77 -12.03 11.43
N ALA A 409 27.31 -11.21 10.49
CA ALA A 409 27.98 -10.99 9.21
C ALA A 409 28.25 -9.50 8.96
N ILE A 410 29.48 -9.18 8.57
CA ILE A 410 29.95 -7.82 8.29
C ILE A 410 30.44 -7.78 6.84
N SER A 411 30.05 -6.75 6.08
CA SER A 411 30.46 -6.57 4.69
C SER A 411 31.28 -5.30 4.49
N LYS A 412 32.37 -5.36 3.73
CA LYS A 412 33.19 -4.22 3.29
C LYS A 412 33.34 -4.23 1.78
N LYS A 413 33.25 -3.04 1.16
CA LYS A 413 33.53 -2.85 -0.26
C LYS A 413 35.02 -2.52 -0.43
N ILE A 414 35.68 -3.25 -1.32
CA ILE A 414 37.05 -2.96 -1.74
C ILE A 414 37.08 -2.58 -3.22
N LEU A 415 38.06 -1.77 -3.62
CA LEU A 415 38.37 -1.47 -5.01
C LEU A 415 39.71 -2.11 -5.38
N VAL A 416 39.72 -3.08 -6.28
CA VAL A 416 40.95 -3.59 -6.90
C VAL A 416 41.31 -2.66 -8.05
N ASN A 417 42.51 -2.08 -7.96
CA ASN A 417 43.08 -1.21 -8.99
C ASN A 417 44.37 -1.84 -9.55
N LYS A 418 44.76 -1.42 -10.76
CA LYS A 418 45.98 -1.90 -11.42
C LYS A 418 47.02 -0.80 -11.56
#